data_AF-A0A173U9B9-F1
#
_entry.id   AF-A0A173U9B9-F1
#
_cell.length_a   1.000
_cell.length_b   1.000
_cell.length_c   1.000
_cell.angle_alpha   90.00
_cell.angle_beta   90.00
_cell.angle_gamma   90.00
#
_symmetry.space_group_name_H-M   'P 1'
#
loop_
_entity.id
_entity.type
_entity.pdbx_description
1 polymer ?
#
loop_
_entity_poly.entity_id
_entity_poly.type
_entity_poly.pdbx_seq_one_letter_code
_entity_poly.pdbx_strand_id
1 'polypeptide(L)'
;MVILQDAFNQLATDTMRADCKSLLVDMLNRAVETELLNKNIAFGINTIIDNEEKEEKRILSNKEIDILLETSKGGQTYAFFIVALGTDMRMGEILGLTWDCIDFENGVIKVEKTLCYLPNNGNAIYEFHRPKTLQKMLFVLLGFRKFL
;
A
#
# COMPACT_ATOMS: atom_id res chain seq x y z
N MET A 1 -7.44 -33.94 -6.24
CA MET A 1 -8.04 -33.13 -5.17
C MET A 1 -7.15 -33.13 -3.93
N VAL A 2 -6.71 -34.29 -3.43
CA VAL A 2 -5.81 -34.44 -2.27
C VAL A 2 -4.52 -33.61 -2.39
N ILE A 3 -3.81 -33.70 -3.52
CA ILE A 3 -2.52 -32.98 -3.72
C ILE A 3 -2.65 -31.46 -3.58
N LEU A 4 -3.71 -30.85 -4.14
CA LEU A 4 -3.93 -29.41 -4.07
C LEU A 4 -4.28 -28.98 -2.64
N GLN A 5 -5.14 -29.74 -1.97
CA GLN A 5 -5.50 -29.48 -0.58
C GLN A 5 -4.26 -29.52 0.34
N ASP A 6 -3.41 -30.53 0.16
CA ASP A 6 -2.18 -30.69 0.95
C ASP A 6 -1.18 -29.55 0.68
N ALA A 7 -1.04 -29.13 -0.58
CA ALA A 7 -0.18 -28.00 -0.94
C ALA A 7 -0.64 -26.68 -0.27
N PHE A 8 -1.96 -26.43 -0.22
CA PHE A 8 -2.50 -25.26 0.47
C PHE A 8 -2.29 -25.32 1.99
N ASN A 9 -2.40 -26.51 2.58
CA ASN A 9 -2.16 -26.70 4.02
C ASN A 9 -0.70 -26.50 4.43
N GLN A 10 0.24 -26.63 3.47
CA GLN A 10 1.67 -26.37 3.72
C GLN A 10 2.05 -24.89 3.61
N LEU A 11 1.15 -24.00 3.15
CA LEU A 11 1.42 -22.58 3.11
C LEU A 11 1.49 -21.99 4.52
N ALA A 12 2.38 -21.02 4.73
CA ALA A 12 2.78 -20.60 6.07
C ALA A 12 1.73 -19.76 6.83
N THR A 13 0.88 -18.99 6.13
CA THR A 13 -0.06 -18.06 6.79
C THR A 13 -1.44 -18.13 6.16
N ASP A 14 -2.46 -17.74 6.94
CA ASP A 14 -3.84 -17.58 6.46
C ASP A 14 -3.92 -16.66 5.25
N THR A 15 -3.13 -15.58 5.24
CA THR A 15 -3.08 -14.62 4.13
C THR A 15 -2.55 -15.28 2.87
N MET A 16 -1.44 -16.03 2.95
CA MET A 16 -0.91 -16.75 1.80
C MET A 16 -1.91 -17.79 1.26
N ARG A 17 -2.58 -18.53 2.15
CA ARG A 17 -3.61 -19.50 1.77
C ARG A 17 -4.78 -18.84 1.05
N ALA A 18 -5.27 -17.71 1.57
CA ALA A 18 -6.36 -16.96 0.96
C ALA A 18 -5.96 -16.37 -0.40
N ASP A 19 -4.82 -15.68 -0.48
CA ASP A 19 -4.35 -15.01 -1.70
C ASP A 19 -4.06 -16.01 -2.82
N CYS A 20 -3.34 -17.10 -2.51
CA CYS A 20 -3.08 -18.16 -3.48
C CYS A 20 -4.37 -18.82 -3.96
N LYS A 21 -5.36 -19.00 -3.07
CA LYS A 21 -6.64 -19.62 -3.42
C LYS A 21 -7.43 -18.71 -4.34
N SER A 22 -7.50 -17.41 -4.03
CA SER A 22 -8.17 -16.42 -4.87
C SER A 22 -7.56 -16.41 -6.28
N LEU A 23 -6.23 -16.32 -6.38
CA LEU A 23 -5.54 -16.29 -7.66
C LEU A 23 -5.79 -17.57 -8.48
N LEU A 24 -5.70 -18.74 -7.84
CA LEU A 24 -5.96 -20.01 -8.51
C LEU A 24 -7.41 -20.13 -8.98
N VAL A 25 -8.37 -19.72 -8.15
CA VAL A 25 -9.79 -19.68 -8.52
C VAL A 25 -10.00 -18.78 -9.74
N ASP A 26 -9.42 -17.59 -9.76
CA ASP A 26 -9.53 -16.65 -10.88
C ASP A 26 -8.93 -17.21 -12.17
N MET A 27 -7.74 -17.83 -12.09
CA MET A 27 -7.09 -18.46 -13.24
C MET A 27 -7.94 -19.60 -13.82
N LEU A 28 -8.46 -20.49 -12.97
CA LEU A 28 -9.26 -21.62 -13.41
C LEU A 28 -10.67 -21.21 -13.87
N ASN A 29 -11.24 -20.13 -13.32
CA ASN A 29 -12.47 -19.55 -13.84
C ASN A 29 -12.28 -19.10 -15.29
N ARG A 30 -11.18 -18.39 -15.57
CA ARG A 30 -10.87 -17.97 -16.95
C ARG A 30 -10.69 -19.15 -17.90
N ALA A 31 -10.11 -20.25 -17.42
CA ALA A 31 -9.98 -21.49 -18.20
C ALA A 31 -11.34 -22.17 -18.48
N VAL A 32 -12.30 -22.07 -17.54
CA VAL A 32 -13.66 -22.56 -17.76
C VAL A 32 -14.42 -21.68 -18.75
N GLU A 33 -14.33 -20.36 -18.61
CA GLU A 33 -14.94 -19.38 -19.53
C GLU A 33 -14.43 -19.53 -20.97
N THR A 34 -13.17 -19.96 -21.13
CA THR A 34 -12.53 -20.20 -22.43
C THR A 34 -12.65 -21.66 -22.90
N GLU A 35 -13.52 -22.45 -22.25
CA GLU A 35 -13.80 -23.86 -22.58
C GLU A 35 -12.58 -24.79 -22.55
N LEU A 36 -11.48 -24.37 -21.91
CA LEU A 36 -10.31 -25.22 -21.68
C LEU A 36 -10.55 -26.23 -20.56
N LEU A 37 -11.48 -25.93 -19.65
CA LEU A 37 -11.89 -26.79 -18.55
C LEU A 37 -13.42 -26.82 -18.45
N ASN A 38 -13.98 -27.99 -18.12
CA ASN A 38 -15.42 -28.12 -17.90
C ASN A 38 -15.87 -27.58 -16.53
N LYS A 39 -14.96 -27.53 -15.54
CA LYS A 39 -15.26 -27.07 -14.19
C LYS A 39 -14.00 -26.55 -13.48
N ASN A 40 -14.20 -25.58 -12.60
CA ASN A 40 -13.14 -25.09 -11.72
C ASN A 40 -13.04 -25.97 -10.47
N ILE A 41 -11.91 -26.67 -10.33
CA ILE A 41 -11.66 -27.56 -9.19
C ILE A 41 -11.19 -26.83 -7.92
N ALA A 42 -10.75 -25.57 -8.03
CA ALA A 42 -10.20 -24.82 -6.90
C ALA A 42 -11.28 -24.37 -5.89
N PHE A 43 -12.55 -24.33 -6.30
CA PHE A 43 -13.66 -24.07 -5.38
C PHE A 43 -13.75 -25.13 -4.26
N GLY A 44 -13.33 -26.37 -4.53
CA GLY A 44 -13.35 -27.45 -3.54
C GLY A 44 -12.19 -27.44 -2.53
N ILE A 45 -11.26 -26.48 -2.62
CA ILE A 45 -10.13 -26.37 -1.69
C ILE A 45 -10.60 -25.67 -0.42
N ASN A 46 -10.47 -26.32 0.73
CA ASN A 46 -10.82 -25.76 2.03
C ASN A 46 -9.54 -25.44 2.80
N THR A 47 -9.15 -24.17 2.82
CA THR A 47 -7.94 -23.74 3.52
C THR A 47 -8.13 -23.86 5.03
N ILE A 48 -7.12 -24.41 5.72
CA ILE A 48 -7.03 -24.29 7.18
C ILE A 48 -6.93 -22.82 7.57
N ILE A 49 -7.54 -22.49 8.71
CA ILE A 49 -7.49 -21.15 9.31
C ILE A 49 -6.80 -21.32 10.66
N ASP A 50 -5.60 -20.76 10.79
CA ASP A 50 -4.80 -20.92 12.01
C ASP A 50 -5.29 -19.97 13.11
N ASN A 51 -6.16 -18.99 12.78
CA ASN A 51 -6.75 -18.02 13.71
C ASN A 51 -5.70 -17.30 14.56
N GLU A 52 -4.52 -17.05 13.99
CA GLU A 52 -3.49 -16.26 14.65
C GLU A 52 -4.06 -14.87 14.96
N GLU A 53 -3.95 -14.45 16.22
CA GLU A 53 -4.34 -13.09 16.61
C GLU A 53 -3.51 -12.10 15.79
N LYS A 54 -4.20 -11.36 14.93
CA LYS A 54 -3.56 -10.29 14.18
C LYS A 54 -3.27 -9.16 15.16
N GLU A 55 -1.99 -8.89 15.39
CA GLU A 55 -1.60 -7.69 16.13
C GLU A 55 -2.19 -6.47 15.43
N GLU A 56 -2.99 -5.69 16.18
CA GLU A 56 -3.52 -4.44 15.66
C GLU A 56 -2.35 -3.48 15.38
N LYS A 57 -2.40 -2.82 14.22
CA LYS A 57 -1.41 -1.79 13.89
C LYS A 57 -1.55 -0.64 14.89
N ARG A 58 -0.54 -0.50 15.75
CA ARG A 58 -0.44 0.61 16.70
C ARG A 58 -0.41 1.96 15.97
N ILE A 59 -1.26 2.88 16.41
CA ILE A 59 -1.30 4.26 15.93
C ILE A 59 -0.47 5.14 16.88
N LEU A 60 0.25 6.12 16.32
CA LEU A 60 0.99 7.10 17.12
C LEU A 60 0.03 8.00 17.91
N SER A 61 0.33 8.22 19.18
CA SER A 61 -0.36 9.23 19.98
C SER A 61 0.10 10.65 19.58
N ASN A 62 -0.72 11.66 19.89
CA ASN A 62 -0.36 13.07 19.64
C ASN A 62 1.00 13.45 20.27
N LYS A 63 1.30 12.95 21.47
CA LYS A 63 2.60 13.19 22.14
C LYS A 63 3.77 12.60 21.36
N GLU A 64 3.59 11.42 20.77
CA GLU A 64 4.63 10.78 19.95
C GLU A 64 4.80 11.47 18.60
N ILE A 65 3.72 11.97 18.02
CA ILE A 65 3.78 12.83 16.83
C ILE A 65 4.58 14.09 17.13
N ASP A 66 4.32 14.75 18.27
CA ASP A 66 5.08 15.94 18.68
C ASP A 66 6.58 15.60 18.82
N ILE A 67 6.91 14.50 19.51
CA ILE A 67 8.30 14.05 19.65
C ILE A 67 8.95 13.76 18.28
N LEU A 68 8.24 13.10 17.37
CA LEU A 68 8.72 12.78 16.02
C LEU A 68 9.03 14.07 15.23
N LEU A 69 8.12 15.05 15.28
CA LEU A 69 8.30 16.31 14.58
C LEU A 69 9.45 17.13 15.20
N GLU A 70 9.50 17.27 16.53
CA GLU A 70 10.60 17.99 17.19
C GLU A 70 11.97 17.35 16.91
N THR A 71 12.06 16.02 16.93
CA THR A 71 13.32 15.30 16.71
C THR A 71 13.78 15.37 15.25
N SER A 72 12.85 15.46 14.30
CA SER A 72 13.18 15.52 12.88
C SER A 72 13.44 16.94 12.37
N LYS A 73 13.10 17.99 13.13
CA LYS A 73 13.32 19.41 12.76
C LYS A 73 14.75 19.67 12.30
N GLY A 74 14.87 20.39 11.18
CA GLY A 74 16.16 20.70 10.56
C GLY A 74 16.79 19.55 9.75
N GLY A 75 16.23 18.34 9.84
CA GLY A 75 16.63 17.19 9.02
C GLY A 75 15.86 17.11 7.69
N GLN A 76 16.38 16.30 6.77
CA GLN A 76 15.76 16.08 5.45
C GLN A 76 14.38 15.39 5.52
N THR A 77 14.12 14.64 6.59
CA THR A 77 12.86 13.90 6.78
C THR A 77 11.74 14.74 7.40
N TYR A 78 12.03 15.94 7.91
CA TYR A 78 11.03 16.80 8.55
C TYR A 78 9.86 17.11 7.61
N ALA A 79 10.17 17.59 6.41
CA ALA A 79 9.17 17.91 5.40
C ALA A 79 8.32 16.69 5.01
N PHE A 80 8.94 15.51 4.93
CA PHE A 80 8.25 14.26 4.65
C PHE A 80 7.20 13.95 5.73
N PHE A 81 7.57 14.01 7.01
CA PHE A 81 6.63 13.74 8.11
C PHE A 81 5.51 14.77 8.20
N ILE A 82 5.83 16.04 7.97
CA ILE A 82 4.85 17.13 7.94
C ILE A 82 3.79 16.87 6.88
N VAL A 83 4.20 16.51 5.65
CA VAL A 83 3.26 16.20 4.58
C VAL A 83 2.49 14.93 4.88
N ALA A 84 3.14 13.85 5.33
CA ALA A 84 2.50 12.58 5.64
C ALA A 84 1.39 12.72 6.69
N LEU A 85 1.68 13.42 7.79
CA LEU A 85 0.73 13.63 8.88
C LEU A 85 -0.38 14.64 8.52
N GLY A 86 -0.07 15.61 7.65
CA GLY A 86 -1.01 16.67 7.27
C GLY A 86 -1.94 16.33 6.10
N THR A 87 -1.58 15.33 5.28
CA THR A 87 -2.30 15.03 4.03
C THR A 87 -2.76 13.58 3.91
N ASP A 88 -2.32 12.68 4.79
CA ASP A 88 -2.62 11.23 4.70
C ASP A 88 -2.23 10.60 3.35
N MET A 89 -1.28 11.22 2.64
CA MET A 89 -0.74 10.70 1.39
C MET A 89 0.09 9.45 1.63
N ARG A 90 0.06 8.51 0.68
CA ARG A 90 0.93 7.33 0.72
C ARG A 90 2.38 7.74 0.50
N MET A 91 3.32 7.03 1.14
CA MET A 91 4.76 7.33 1.03
C MET A 91 5.25 7.52 -0.41
N GLY A 92 4.86 6.64 -1.33
CA GLY A 92 5.26 6.76 -2.74
C GLY A 92 4.68 8.00 -3.44
N GLU A 93 3.50 8.48 -3.03
CA GLU A 93 2.88 9.71 -3.53
C GLU A 93 3.67 10.94 -3.03
N ILE A 94 4.09 10.94 -1.76
CA ILE A 94 4.92 12.02 -1.18
C ILE A 94 6.29 12.07 -1.84
N LEU A 95 6.95 10.92 -1.98
CA LEU A 95 8.24 10.80 -2.69
C LEU A 95 8.11 11.10 -4.19
N GLY A 96 6.89 11.01 -4.72
CA GLY A 96 6.55 11.34 -6.10
C GLY A 96 6.39 12.84 -6.37
N LEU A 97 6.31 13.68 -5.33
CA LEU A 97 6.04 15.10 -5.49
C LEU A 97 7.18 15.83 -6.22
N THR A 98 6.80 16.65 -7.18
CA THR A 98 7.67 17.61 -7.86
C THR A 98 7.07 19.01 -7.77
N TRP A 99 7.85 20.03 -8.11
CA TRP A 99 7.44 21.43 -7.94
C TRP A 99 6.16 21.81 -8.71
N ASP A 100 5.90 21.19 -9.86
CA ASP A 100 4.68 21.35 -10.65
C ASP A 100 3.42 20.79 -9.98
N CYS A 101 3.57 19.91 -8.99
CA CYS A 101 2.46 19.37 -8.21
C CYS A 101 1.98 20.34 -7.12
N ILE A 102 2.71 21.43 -6.84
CA ILE A 102 2.47 22.30 -5.68
C ILE A 102 1.97 23.67 -6.15
N ASP A 103 0.79 24.05 -5.67
CA ASP A 103 0.21 25.38 -5.82
C ASP A 103 0.25 26.10 -4.47
N PHE A 104 1.26 26.94 -4.28
CA PHE A 104 1.46 27.67 -3.03
C PHE A 104 0.43 28.80 -2.83
N GLU A 105 -0.12 29.36 -3.90
CA GLU A 105 -1.10 30.44 -3.82
C GLU A 105 -2.43 29.93 -3.28
N ASN A 106 -2.87 28.77 -3.77
CA ASN A 106 -4.12 28.14 -3.36
C ASN A 106 -3.96 27.12 -2.24
N GLY A 107 -2.71 26.81 -1.84
CA GLY A 107 -2.42 25.78 -0.85
C GLY A 107 -2.92 24.41 -1.30
N VAL A 108 -2.55 23.97 -2.50
CA VAL A 108 -3.01 22.70 -3.07
C VAL A 108 -1.81 21.83 -3.45
N ILE A 109 -1.91 20.54 -3.13
CA ILE A 109 -1.01 19.50 -3.62
C ILE A 109 -1.79 18.61 -4.58
N LYS A 110 -1.28 18.47 -5.80
CA LYS A 110 -1.83 17.56 -6.82
C LYS A 110 -1.06 16.25 -6.81
N VAL A 111 -1.75 15.15 -6.54
CA VAL A 111 -1.13 13.82 -6.54
C VAL A 111 -1.25 13.23 -7.96
N GLU A 112 -0.20 13.42 -8.76
CA GLU A 112 -0.20 13.02 -10.18
C GLU A 112 0.67 11.79 -10.45
N LYS A 113 1.60 11.49 -9.55
CA LYS A 113 2.56 10.38 -9.69
C LYS A 113 2.96 9.79 -8.35
N THR A 114 3.41 8.55 -8.41
CA THR A 114 3.94 7.79 -7.28
C THR A 114 5.33 7.30 -7.68
N LEU A 115 6.32 7.51 -6.81
CA LEU A 115 7.65 6.93 -6.98
C LEU A 115 7.59 5.44 -6.58
N CYS A 116 7.91 4.56 -7.53
CA CYS A 116 7.90 3.12 -7.36
C CYS A 116 9.33 2.57 -7.35
N TYR A 117 9.60 1.69 -6.40
CA TYR A 117 10.83 0.89 -6.34
C TYR A 117 10.58 -0.45 -7.03
N LEU A 118 11.42 -0.77 -8.02
CA LEU A 118 11.38 -2.02 -8.75
C LEU A 118 12.72 -2.75 -8.56
N PRO A 119 12.74 -3.92 -7.88
CA PRO A 119 13.94 -4.71 -7.77
C PRO A 119 14.32 -5.30 -9.13
N ASN A 120 15.60 -5.19 -9.51
CA ASN A 120 16.13 -5.68 -10.78
C ASN A 120 17.48 -6.37 -10.57
N ASN A 121 17.46 -7.68 -10.24
CA ASN A 121 18.65 -8.54 -10.14
C ASN A 121 19.84 -7.93 -9.37
N GLY A 122 19.57 -7.31 -8.22
CA GLY A 122 20.57 -6.65 -7.37
C GLY A 122 20.72 -5.14 -7.59
N ASN A 123 20.10 -4.58 -8.64
CA ASN A 123 19.96 -3.15 -8.86
C ASN A 123 18.54 -2.68 -8.52
N ALA A 124 18.41 -1.40 -8.16
CA ALA A 124 17.13 -0.75 -7.92
C ALA A 124 16.78 0.14 -9.11
N ILE A 125 15.60 -0.05 -9.69
CA ILE A 125 15.03 0.90 -10.66
C ILE A 125 13.96 1.73 -9.93
N TYR A 126 14.03 3.04 -10.10
CA TYR A 126 13.04 3.98 -9.59
C TYR A 126 12.26 4.58 -10.77
N GLU A 127 10.94 4.42 -10.77
CA GLU A 127 10.07 4.92 -11.82
C GLU A 127 8.91 5.72 -11.26
N PHE A 128 8.44 6.72 -12.02
CA PHE A 128 7.19 7.40 -11.73
C PHE A 128 6.04 6.68 -12.40
N HIS A 129 5.11 6.16 -11.59
CA HIS A 129 3.88 5.56 -12.07
C HIS A 129 2.70 6.49 -11.79
N ARG A 130 1.63 6.39 -12.58
CA ARG A 130 0.38 7.10 -12.23
C ARG A 130 -0.23 6.46 -10.98
N PRO A 131 -0.76 7.25 -10.04
CA PRO A 131 -1.49 6.70 -8.92
C PRO A 131 -2.75 5.99 -9.46
N LYS A 132 -3.19 4.96 -8.75
CA LYS A 132 -4.42 4.23 -9.11
C LYS A 132 -5.65 5.14 -9.16
N THR A 133 -5.65 6.21 -8.38
CA THR A 133 -6.67 7.26 -8.37
C THR A 133 -6.00 8.63 -8.41
N LEU A 134 -6.48 9.52 -9.28
CA LEU A 134 -6.07 10.93 -9.26
C LEU A 134 -6.69 11.61 -8.05
N GLN A 135 -5.88 12.26 -7.24
CA GLN A 135 -6.32 12.94 -6.03
C GLN A 135 -5.82 14.39 -6.04
N LYS A 136 -6.72 15.31 -5.69
CA LYS A 136 -6.37 16.70 -5.39
C LYS A 136 -6.55 16.88 -3.89
N MET A 137 -5.46 17.19 -3.20
CA MET A 137 -5.48 17.42 -1.77
C MET A 137 -5.41 18.91 -1.50
N LEU A 138 -6.43 19.43 -0.80
CA LEU A 138 -6.38 20.78 -0.29
C LEU A 138 -5.48 20.76 0.94
N PHE A 139 -4.36 21.50 0.87
CA PHE A 139 -3.51 21.72 2.01
C PHE A 139 -4.22 22.70 2.94
N VAL A 140 -5.09 22.17 3.80
CA VAL A 140 -5.81 22.98 4.77
C VAL A 140 -4.82 23.35 5.88
N LEU A 141 -4.26 24.56 5.80
CA LEU A 141 -3.39 25.20 6.79
C LEU A 141 -3.99 25.32 8.21
N LEU A 142 -5.21 24.83 8.46
CA LEU A 142 -5.93 25.01 9.74
C LEU A 142 -5.22 24.37 10.95
N GLY A 143 -4.24 23.47 10.76
CA GLY A 143 -3.42 22.89 11.84
C GLY A 143 -1.98 23.41 11.96
N PHE A 144 -1.46 24.11 10.94
CA PHE A 144 -0.01 24.32 10.79
C PHE A 144 0.56 25.57 11.46
N ARG A 145 -0.29 26.48 11.96
CA ARG A 145 0.15 27.68 12.70
C ARG A 145 0.87 27.39 14.03
N LYS A 146 0.97 26.13 14.45
CA LYS A 146 1.72 25.71 15.63
C LYS A 146 3.16 25.24 15.35
N PHE A 147 3.52 24.99 14.09
CA PHE A 147 4.77 24.31 13.73
C PHE A 147 5.69 25.10 12.77
N LEU A 148 5.20 26.20 12.20
CA LEU A 148 5.97 27.24 11.51
C LEU A 148 6.04 28.48 12.40
#